data_AF-A0A937QE54-F1
#
_entry.id   AF-A0A937QE54-F1
#
_cell.length_a   1.000
_cell.length_b   1.000
_cell.length_c   1.000
_cell.angle_alpha   90.00
_cell.angle_beta   90.00
_cell.angle_gamma   90.00
#
_symmetry.space_group_name_H-M   'P 1'
#
loop_
_entity.id
_entity.type
_entity.pdbx_description
1 polymer ?
#
loop_
_entity_poly.entity_id
_entity_poly.type
_entity_poly.pdbx_seq_one_letter_code
_entity_poly.pdbx_strand_id
1 'polypeptide(L)'
;MVENRSKQLWAAVLIGAIEDVKKLAVTKSHDSVSKEEAKAWFQSDSKEIGSFLWICEIFNLDHDCVRTSIAKNYNRAADFSDQFTYEE
;
A
#
# COMPACT_ATOMS: atom_id res chain seq x y z
N MET A 1 -8.32 26.99 -9.22
CA MET A 1 -8.54 26.40 -7.87
C MET A 1 -9.13 24.98 -7.88
N VAL A 2 -9.18 24.26 -9.02
CA VAL A 2 -9.73 22.88 -9.09
C VAL A 2 -8.68 21.79 -8.82
N GLU A 3 -7.40 22.07 -9.07
CA GLU A 3 -6.27 21.14 -8.90
C GLU A 3 -6.09 20.60 -7.47
N ASN A 4 -6.44 21.38 -6.44
CA ASN A 4 -6.18 21.00 -5.06
C ASN A 4 -7.10 19.87 -4.56
N ARG A 5 -8.36 19.81 -5.02
CA ARG A 5 -9.31 18.79 -4.56
C ARG A 5 -8.97 17.41 -5.15
N SER A 6 -8.57 17.37 -6.42
CA SER A 6 -8.12 16.14 -7.06
C SER A 6 -6.85 15.60 -6.41
N LYS A 7 -5.87 16.47 -6.10
CA LYS A 7 -4.67 16.06 -5.35
C LYS A 7 -5.05 15.53 -3.96
N GLN A 8 -5.92 16.20 -3.22
CA GLN A 8 -6.35 15.71 -1.90
C GLN A 8 -7.01 14.32 -1.96
N LEU A 9 -7.82 14.05 -3.00
CA LEU A 9 -8.42 12.74 -3.20
C LEU A 9 -7.35 11.66 -3.43
N TRP A 10 -6.40 11.91 -4.33
CA TRP A 10 -5.35 10.94 -4.62
C TRP A 10 -4.38 10.73 -3.45
N ALA A 11 -4.17 11.77 -2.62
CA ALA A 11 -3.46 11.61 -1.36
C ALA A 11 -4.21 10.67 -0.40
N ALA A 12 -5.53 10.85 -0.27
CA ALA A 12 -6.35 9.97 0.56
C ALA A 12 -6.35 8.52 0.05
N VAL A 13 -6.41 8.32 -1.27
CA VAL A 13 -6.29 6.98 -1.90
C VAL A 13 -4.92 6.36 -1.59
N LEU A 14 -3.84 7.11 -1.74
CA LEU A 14 -2.49 6.63 -1.44
C LEU A 14 -2.34 6.27 0.06
N ILE A 15 -2.84 7.11 0.96
CA ILE A 15 -2.82 6.85 2.40
C ILE A 15 -3.63 5.59 2.73
N GLY A 16 -4.85 5.48 2.21
CA GLY A 16 -5.71 4.31 2.41
C GLY A 16 -5.05 3.02 1.93
N ALA A 17 -4.46 3.03 0.74
CA ALA A 17 -3.72 1.89 0.20
C ALA A 17 -2.53 1.51 1.08
N ILE A 18 -1.77 2.49 1.61
CA ILE A 18 -0.68 2.23 2.55
C ILE A 18 -1.20 1.63 3.86
N GLU A 19 -2.31 2.14 4.40
CA GLU A 19 -2.92 1.64 5.62
C GLU A 19 -3.46 0.22 5.45
N ASP A 20 -4.10 -0.07 4.32
CA ASP A 20 -4.59 -1.41 4.00
C ASP A 20 -3.43 -2.39 3.91
N VAL A 21 -2.31 -1.96 3.31
CA VAL A 21 -1.06 -2.74 3.30
C VAL A 21 -0.45 -2.91 4.69
N LYS A 22 -0.49 -1.90 5.56
CA LYS A 22 -0.01 -2.03 6.95
C LYS A 22 -0.91 -2.92 7.79
N LYS A 23 -2.23 -2.91 7.59
CA LYS A 23 -3.16 -3.82 8.29
C LYS A 23 -2.92 -5.29 7.94
N LEU A 24 -2.33 -5.57 6.76
CA LEU A 24 -1.83 -6.91 6.39
C LEU A 24 -0.86 -7.45 7.42
N ALA A 25 -0.04 -6.57 7.98
CA ALA A 25 1.02 -6.96 8.87
C ALA A 25 0.51 -7.51 10.22
N VAL A 26 -0.68 -7.06 10.62
CA VAL A 26 -1.15 -7.19 12.00
C VAL A 26 -2.35 -8.12 12.12
N THR A 27 -3.16 -8.27 11.07
CA THR A 27 -4.45 -8.98 11.15
C THR A 27 -4.60 -10.09 10.12
N LYS A 28 -4.82 -11.34 10.58
CA LYS A 28 -5.27 -12.49 9.76
C LYS A 28 -6.73 -12.38 9.28
N SER A 29 -7.37 -11.22 9.45
CA SER A 29 -8.82 -11.07 9.26
C SER A 29 -9.25 -10.92 7.78
N HIS A 30 -10.51 -11.32 7.57
CA HIS A 30 -11.33 -11.69 6.40
C HIS A 30 -11.34 -10.80 5.12
N ASP A 31 -10.49 -9.78 5.00
CA ASP A 31 -10.51 -8.87 3.85
C ASP A 31 -9.41 -9.19 2.81
N SER A 32 -9.09 -10.47 2.61
CA SER A 32 -7.97 -10.92 1.74
C SER A 32 -8.02 -10.39 0.31
N VAL A 33 -9.20 -10.04 -0.21
CA VAL A 33 -9.38 -9.52 -1.57
C VAL A 33 -8.83 -8.09 -1.70
N SER A 34 -9.29 -7.15 -0.88
CA SER A 34 -8.81 -5.75 -0.88
C SER A 34 -7.30 -5.65 -0.63
N LYS A 35 -6.77 -6.64 0.09
CA LYS A 35 -5.37 -6.79 0.48
C LYS A 35 -4.45 -7.17 -0.70
N GLU A 36 -4.85 -8.16 -1.49
CA GLU A 36 -4.12 -8.57 -2.70
C GLU A 36 -4.24 -7.52 -3.80
N GLU A 37 -5.40 -6.86 -3.91
CA GLU A 37 -5.63 -5.77 -4.86
C GLU A 37 -4.74 -4.56 -4.57
N ALA A 38 -4.62 -4.14 -3.30
CA ALA A 38 -3.71 -3.05 -2.93
C ALA A 38 -2.24 -3.37 -3.27
N LYS A 39 -1.83 -4.63 -3.04
CA LYS A 39 -0.47 -5.08 -3.39
C LYS A 39 -0.25 -5.08 -4.91
N ALA A 40 -1.19 -5.64 -5.67
CA ALA A 40 -1.15 -5.63 -7.13
C ALA A 40 -1.12 -4.19 -7.66
N TRP A 41 -1.84 -3.27 -7.02
CA TRP A 41 -1.82 -1.85 -7.38
C TRP A 41 -0.46 -1.19 -7.16
N PHE A 42 0.23 -1.44 -6.04
CA PHE A 42 1.61 -0.95 -5.82
C PHE A 42 2.64 -1.57 -6.77
N GLN A 43 2.42 -2.83 -7.17
CA GLN A 43 3.31 -3.56 -8.08
C GLN A 43 3.04 -3.27 -9.55
N SER A 44 1.90 -2.67 -9.89
CA SER A 44 1.53 -2.34 -11.26
C SER A 44 2.47 -1.28 -11.83
N ASP A 45 2.92 -1.50 -13.07
CA ASP A 45 3.67 -0.52 -13.86
C ASP A 45 2.76 0.33 -14.78
N SER A 46 1.45 0.30 -14.53
CA SER A 46 0.52 1.20 -15.22
C SER A 46 0.84 2.65 -14.91
N LYS A 47 0.72 3.51 -15.93
CA LYS A 47 0.86 4.97 -15.86
C LYS A 47 -0.46 5.69 -16.15
N GLU A 48 -1.57 4.95 -16.18
CA GLU A 48 -2.89 5.52 -16.40
C GLU A 48 -3.33 6.37 -15.21
N ILE A 49 -4.32 7.24 -15.43
CA ILE A 49 -4.87 8.09 -14.37
C ILE A 49 -5.37 7.23 -13.21
N GLY A 50 -4.91 7.53 -11.99
CA GLY A 50 -5.24 6.77 -10.78
C GLY A 50 -4.35 5.55 -10.51
N SER A 51 -3.40 5.25 -11.40
CA SER A 51 -2.35 4.25 -11.12
C SER A 51 -1.37 4.77 -10.07
N PHE A 52 -0.70 3.84 -9.38
CA PHE A 52 0.32 4.17 -8.38
C PHE A 52 1.45 5.05 -8.96
N LEU A 53 1.96 4.73 -10.16
CA LEU A 53 3.03 5.54 -10.78
C LEU A 53 2.53 6.95 -11.12
N TRP A 54 1.33 7.07 -11.67
CA TRP A 54 0.74 8.38 -11.99
C TRP A 54 0.53 9.23 -10.73
N ILE A 55 0.09 8.62 -9.62
CA ILE A 55 -0.03 9.30 -8.33
C ILE A 55 1.35 9.76 -7.84
N CYS A 56 2.39 8.91 -7.94
CA CYS A 56 3.75 9.29 -7.56
C CYS A 56 4.26 10.48 -8.37
N GLU A 57 3.98 10.54 -9.68
CA GLU A 57 4.35 11.67 -10.53
C GLU A 57 3.66 12.97 -10.08
N ILE A 58 2.39 12.93 -9.69
CA ILE A 58 1.65 14.11 -9.20
C ILE A 58 2.23 14.67 -7.91
N PHE A 59 2.66 13.79 -7.00
CA PHE A 59 3.23 14.17 -5.71
C PHE A 59 4.75 14.31 -5.73
N ASN A 60 5.39 14.12 -6.88
CA ASN A 60 6.84 14.11 -7.04
C ASN A 60 7.52 13.12 -6.06
N LEU A 61 6.91 11.94 -5.90
CA LEU A 61 7.39 10.86 -5.05
C LEU A 61 8.22 9.87 -5.87
N ASP A 62 9.27 9.33 -5.26
CA ASP A 62 10.05 8.24 -5.81
C ASP A 62 9.31 6.91 -5.62
N HIS A 63 8.80 6.34 -6.72
CA HIS A 63 7.97 5.14 -6.68
C HIS A 63 8.73 3.91 -6.19
N ASP A 64 10.04 3.80 -6.48
CA ASP A 64 10.89 2.71 -5.98
C ASP A 64 11.09 2.77 -4.47
N CYS A 65 11.29 3.97 -3.92
CA CYS A 65 11.38 4.19 -2.48
C CYS A 65 10.08 3.84 -1.76
N VAL A 66 8.93 4.20 -2.35
CA VAL A 66 7.61 3.84 -1.80
C VAL A 66 7.39 2.33 -1.86
N ARG A 67 7.65 1.67 -3.01
CA ARG A 67 7.58 0.20 -3.16
C ARG A 67 8.49 -0.51 -2.15
N THR A 68 9.71 -0.02 -1.98
CA THR A 68 10.68 -0.56 -1.01
C THR A 68 10.19 -0.42 0.43
N SER A 69 9.64 0.73 0.77
CA SER A 69 9.08 0.98 2.11
C SER A 69 7.89 0.07 2.39
N ILE A 70 7.02 -0.12 1.40
CA ILE A 70 5.91 -1.06 1.46
C ILE A 70 6.43 -2.50 1.65
N ALA A 71 7.38 -2.96 0.83
CA ALA A 71 7.99 -4.29 0.93
C ALA A 71 8.63 -4.56 2.30
N LYS A 72 9.30 -3.57 2.90
CA LYS A 72 9.87 -3.69 4.25
C LYS A 72 8.82 -3.86 5.34
N ASN A 73 7.67 -3.21 5.21
CA ASN A 73 6.57 -3.36 6.17
C ASN A 73 5.95 -4.78 6.12
N TYR A 74 5.93 -5.41 4.94
CA TYR A 74 5.54 -6.82 4.82
C TYR A 74 6.49 -7.77 5.55
N ASN A 75 7.80 -7.62 5.33
CA ASN A 75 8.78 -8.54 5.93
C ASN A 75 8.83 -8.44 7.45
N ARG A 76 8.69 -7.22 8.00
CA ARG A 76 8.63 -6.98 9.44
C ARG A 76 7.39 -7.60 10.10
N ALA A 77 6.31 -7.77 9.34
CA ALA A 77 5.11 -8.44 9.81
C ALA A 77 5.23 -9.96 9.86
N ALA A 78 5.84 -10.52 8.81
CA ALA A 78 6.08 -11.96 8.73
C ALA A 78 6.95 -12.42 9.91
N ASP A 79 7.97 -11.63 10.25
CA ASP A 79 8.88 -11.86 11.39
C ASP A 79 8.14 -11.90 12.75
N PHE A 80 7.12 -11.07 12.94
CA PHE A 80 6.30 -11.08 14.17
C PHE A 80 5.24 -12.19 14.20
N SER A 81 4.79 -12.65 13.04
CA SER A 81 3.77 -13.72 12.93
C SER A 81 4.30 -15.12 13.24
N ASP A 82 5.62 -15.31 13.17
CA ASP A 82 6.30 -16.59 13.47
C ASP A 82 6.53 -16.81 14.97
N GLN A 83 6.36 -15.76 15.80
CA GLN A 83 6.65 -15.83 17.24
C GLN A 83 5.45 -16.27 18.11
N PHE A 84 4.30 -16.58 17.51
CA PHE A 84 3.07 -16.96 18.20
C PHE A 84 2.44 -18.26 17.67
N THR A 85 3.24 -19.23 17.24
CA THR A 85 2.75 -20.62 17.19
C THR A 85 2.70 -21.15 18.62
N TYR A 86 1.54 -21.04 19.26
CA TYR A 86 1.22 -21.80 20.46
C TYR A 86 1.25 -23.29 20.09
N GLU A 87 2.11 -24.04 20.77
CA GLU A 87 2.05 -25.49 20.86
C GLU A 87 0.73 -25.86 21.58
N GLU A 88 -0.08 -26.72 20.96
CA GLU A 88 -1.14 -27.50 21.61
C GLU A 88 -0.77 -28.98 21.58
#